data_AF-A0A060X4N5-F1
#
_entry.id   AF-A0A060X4N5-F1
#
_cell.length_a   1.000
_cell.length_b   1.000
_cell.length_c   1.000
_cell.angle_alpha   90.00
_cell.angle_beta   90.00
_cell.angle_gamma   90.00
#
_symmetry.space_group_name_H-M   'P 1'
#
loop_
_entity.id
_entity.type
_entity.pdbx_description
1 polymer ?
#
loop_
_entity_poly.entity_id
_entity_poly.type
_entity_poly.pdbx_seq_one_letter_code
_entity_poly.pdbx_strand_id
1 'polypeptide(L)'
;MGAGKLARLLLGWAAVCWAAVHTAYGQAGAGDGGYQASRFTGKVDEREVQRVRRRGQETLRGPNVCGSRFHSYCCPGWKTLPGGNQCIVPICRNSCGDGFCSRPNMCTCGSGQLSPSCGAGAGAGAGRLHAFW
;
A
#
# COMPACT_ATOMS: atom_id res chain seq x y z
N MET A 1 -38.90 19.80 53.37
CA MET A 1 -38.89 18.70 52.37
C MET A 1 -37.77 18.93 51.34
N GLY A 2 -36.49 18.78 51.68
CA GLY A 2 -35.39 19.14 50.77
C GLY A 2 -34.08 18.38 50.98
N ALA A 3 -33.72 18.09 52.23
CA ALA A 3 -32.47 17.39 52.55
C ALA A 3 -32.39 15.98 51.96
N GLY A 4 -33.49 15.22 51.96
CA GLY A 4 -33.50 13.85 51.41
C GLY A 4 -33.36 13.78 49.89
N LYS A 5 -33.81 14.81 49.15
CA LYS A 5 -33.63 14.87 47.69
C LYS A 5 -32.19 15.23 47.33
N LEU A 6 -31.59 16.15 48.09
CA LEU A 6 -30.19 16.52 47.94
C LEU A 6 -29.27 15.34 48.26
N ALA A 7 -29.53 14.59 49.33
CA ALA A 7 -28.75 13.40 49.70
C ALA A 7 -28.81 12.31 48.61
N ARG A 8 -29.98 12.09 48.00
CA ARG A 8 -30.14 11.14 46.89
C ARG A 8 -29.38 11.56 45.63
N LEU A 9 -29.38 12.86 45.32
CA LEU A 9 -28.62 13.40 44.20
C LEU A 9 -27.11 13.24 44.41
N LEU A 10 -26.61 13.54 45.61
CA LEU A 10 -25.19 13.40 45.95
C LEU A 10 -24.73 11.93 45.92
N LEU A 11 -25.54 11.00 46.43
CA LEU A 11 -25.25 9.56 46.34
C LEU A 11 -25.24 9.06 44.89
N GLY A 12 -26.19 9.54 44.07
CA GLY A 12 -26.23 9.22 42.64
C GLY A 12 -25.00 9.74 41.90
N TRP A 13 -24.57 10.97 42.17
CA TRP A 13 -23.35 11.54 41.60
C TRP A 13 -22.09 10.79 42.03
N ALA A 14 -21.97 10.44 43.31
CA ALA A 14 -20.85 9.66 43.81
C ALA A 14 -20.76 8.27 43.13
N ALA A 15 -21.89 7.60 42.90
CA ALA A 15 -21.94 6.33 42.20
C ALA A 15 -21.51 6.45 40.72
N VAL A 16 -21.91 7.52 40.03
CA VAL A 16 -21.50 7.78 38.64
C VAL A 16 -20.00 8.09 38.56
N CYS A 17 -19.47 8.89 39.49
CA CYS A 17 -18.03 9.17 39.57
C CYS A 17 -17.23 7.89 39.87
N TRP A 18 -17.72 7.03 40.77
CA TRP A 18 -17.09 5.76 41.08
C TRP A 18 -17.08 4.83 39.85
N ALA A 19 -18.18 4.72 39.11
CA ALA A 19 -18.25 3.93 37.88
C ALA A 19 -17.33 4.46 36.77
N ALA A 20 -17.22 5.79 36.62
CA ALA A 20 -16.30 6.42 35.67
C ALA A 20 -14.83 6.17 36.03
N VAL A 21 -14.49 6.22 37.32
CA VAL A 21 -13.15 5.88 37.82
C VAL A 21 -12.89 4.38 37.61
N HIS A 22 -13.84 3.49 37.92
CA HIS A 22 -13.68 2.05 37.70
C HIS A 22 -13.57 1.67 36.22
N THR A 23 -14.20 2.40 35.31
CA THR A 23 -14.03 2.16 33.87
C THR A 23 -12.69 2.68 33.35
N ALA A 24 -12.21 3.81 33.87
CA ALA A 24 -10.88 4.35 33.55
C ALA A 24 -9.73 3.51 34.15
N TYR A 25 -9.89 3.00 35.38
CA TYR A 25 -8.92 2.10 36.02
C TYR A 25 -9.10 0.63 35.60
N GLY A 26 -10.29 0.24 35.15
CA GLY A 26 -10.65 -1.14 34.77
C GLY A 26 -10.04 -1.64 33.47
N GLN A 27 -9.37 -0.77 32.69
CA GLN A 27 -8.50 -1.21 31.58
C GLN A 27 -7.08 -1.57 32.03
N ALA A 28 -6.80 -1.59 33.35
CA ALA A 28 -5.51 -1.99 33.92
C ALA A 28 -5.55 -3.28 34.77
N GLY A 29 -6.59 -4.12 34.71
CA GLY A 29 -6.59 -5.36 35.49
C GLY A 29 -7.78 -6.29 35.31
N ALA A 30 -7.82 -7.03 34.21
CA ALA A 30 -8.61 -8.26 34.09
C ALA A 30 -7.99 -9.17 33.01
N GLY A 31 -6.93 -9.87 33.40
CA GLY A 31 -6.35 -10.97 32.66
C GLY A 31 -5.83 -12.00 33.65
N ASP A 32 -6.77 -12.68 34.31
CA ASP A 32 -6.47 -13.93 35.02
C ASP A 32 -6.44 -15.06 34.00
N GLY A 33 -5.28 -15.70 33.87
CA GLY A 33 -4.96 -16.68 32.87
C GLY A 33 -3.48 -17.00 33.01
N GLY A 34 -3.18 -17.95 33.90
CA GLY A 34 -1.83 -18.32 34.27
C GLY A 34 -0.98 -18.91 33.13
N TYR A 35 0.24 -19.25 33.51
CA TYR A 35 1.29 -20.05 32.85
C TYR A 35 2.18 -19.38 31.77
N GLN A 36 3.49 -19.58 31.97
CA GLN A 36 4.68 -19.33 31.12
C GLN A 36 5.21 -17.89 31.06
N ALA A 37 6.52 -17.62 31.01
CA ALA A 37 7.76 -18.27 31.41
C ALA A 37 8.86 -17.22 31.11
N SER A 38 9.95 -17.27 31.86
CA SER A 38 11.30 -16.81 31.43
C SER A 38 11.58 -15.30 31.31
N ARG A 39 12.07 -14.78 32.43
CA ARG A 39 13.29 -13.94 32.58
C ARG A 39 14.16 -13.83 31.31
N PHE A 40 14.04 -12.74 30.56
CA PHE A 40 15.15 -12.19 29.78
C PHE A 40 15.10 -10.66 29.78
N THR A 41 16.04 -10.07 30.52
CA THR A 41 16.43 -8.67 30.45
C THR A 41 17.09 -8.41 29.09
N GLY A 42 16.54 -7.50 28.29
CA GLY A 42 17.14 -7.02 27.06
C GLY A 42 16.93 -5.51 26.90
N LYS A 43 17.81 -4.71 27.50
CA LYS A 43 18.03 -3.31 27.12
C LYS A 43 19.20 -3.26 26.14
N VAL A 44 18.99 -3.49 24.85
CA VAL A 44 19.93 -3.09 23.80
C VAL A 44 19.14 -2.92 22.48
N ASP A 45 19.22 -1.71 21.91
CA ASP A 45 19.00 -1.37 20.49
C ASP A 45 17.62 -1.40 19.82
N GLU A 46 16.70 -0.52 20.26
CA GLU A 46 15.56 -0.07 19.41
C GLU A 46 15.88 1.24 18.63
N ARG A 47 17.12 1.76 18.69
CA ARG A 47 17.45 3.06 18.04
C ARG A 47 18.29 2.96 16.77
N GLU A 48 18.83 1.79 16.45
CA GLU A 48 19.66 1.61 15.24
C GLU A 48 18.94 0.93 14.06
N VAL A 49 17.77 0.30 14.27
CA VAL A 49 16.99 -0.32 13.18
C VAL A 49 15.97 0.66 12.55
N GLN A 50 16.15 1.97 12.75
CA GLN A 50 15.28 3.01 12.17
C GLN A 50 15.88 3.71 10.93
N ARG A 51 17.04 3.26 10.44
CA ARG A 51 17.62 3.76 9.17
C ARG A 51 17.63 2.67 8.10
N VAL A 52 16.43 2.25 7.75
CA VAL A 52 15.87 1.89 6.42
C VAL A 52 14.67 1.00 6.77
N ARG A 53 13.64 1.58 7.39
CA ARG A 53 12.31 0.97 7.29
C ARG A 53 11.92 1.15 5.82
N ARG A 54 12.25 0.16 4.97
CA ARG A 54 11.66 0.05 3.63
C ARG A 54 10.16 0.21 3.87
N ARG A 55 9.59 1.32 3.37
CA ARG A 55 8.17 1.67 3.56
C ARG A 55 7.37 0.38 3.46
N GLY A 56 6.65 0.07 4.53
CA GLY A 56 5.99 -1.23 4.72
C GLY A 56 5.34 -1.65 3.42
N GLN A 57 5.84 -2.77 2.86
CA GLN A 57 5.40 -3.45 1.66
C GLN A 57 4.33 -2.64 0.91
N GLU A 58 4.77 -1.60 0.17
CA GLU A 58 3.84 -0.62 -0.39
C GLU A 58 2.80 -1.36 -1.22
N THR A 59 1.58 -1.47 -0.68
CA THR A 59 0.56 -2.36 -1.22
C THR A 59 0.25 -1.86 -2.62
N LEU A 60 0.40 -2.72 -3.62
CA LEU A 60 0.15 -2.32 -5.00
C LEU A 60 -1.32 -1.94 -5.15
N ARG A 61 -1.55 -0.83 -5.86
CA ARG A 61 -2.87 -0.22 -6.04
C ARG A 61 -3.16 -0.06 -7.53
N GLY A 62 -4.42 0.20 -7.85
CA GLY A 62 -4.87 0.47 -9.22
C GLY A 62 -5.51 -0.73 -9.91
N PRO A 63 -6.01 -0.53 -11.14
CA PRO A 63 -6.83 -1.52 -11.84
C PRO A 63 -6.06 -2.75 -12.32
N ASN A 64 -4.73 -2.68 -12.44
CA ASN A 64 -3.91 -3.76 -12.98
C ASN A 64 -3.02 -4.41 -11.92
N VAL A 65 -3.63 -4.79 -10.79
CA VAL A 65 -2.95 -5.56 -9.74
C VAL A 65 -3.39 -7.02 -9.86
N CYS A 66 -2.42 -7.91 -9.99
CA CYS A 66 -2.60 -9.35 -10.09
C CYS A 66 -1.90 -10.06 -8.92
N GLY A 67 -2.22 -11.34 -8.71
CA GLY A 67 -1.61 -12.17 -7.66
C GLY A 67 -2.50 -12.37 -6.44
N SER A 68 -1.90 -12.80 -5.33
CA SER A 68 -2.59 -13.06 -4.07
C SER A 68 -2.36 -11.94 -3.07
N ARG A 69 -3.08 -11.98 -1.94
CA ARG A 69 -2.90 -11.03 -0.83
C ARG A 69 -1.47 -10.94 -0.27
N PHE A 70 -0.67 -12.00 -0.46
CA PHE A 70 0.69 -12.09 0.09
C PHE A 70 1.76 -11.79 -0.97
N HIS A 71 1.49 -12.09 -2.25
CA HIS A 71 2.34 -11.78 -3.39
C HIS A 71 1.53 -11.06 -4.46
N SER A 72 1.36 -9.76 -4.26
CA SER A 72 0.77 -8.87 -5.27
C SER A 72 1.88 -8.37 -6.20
N TYR A 73 1.55 -8.30 -7.49
CA TYR A 73 2.41 -7.74 -8.53
C TYR A 73 1.55 -7.00 -9.55
N CYS A 74 2.13 -6.06 -10.31
CA CYS A 74 1.39 -5.46 -11.42
C CYS A 74 1.15 -6.53 -12.49
N CYS A 75 -0.07 -6.60 -13.03
CA CYS A 75 -0.41 -7.56 -14.08
C CYS A 75 0.58 -7.48 -15.26
N PRO A 76 0.78 -8.57 -16.02
CA PRO A 76 1.68 -8.58 -17.17
C PRO A 76 1.40 -7.40 -18.13
N GLY A 77 2.45 -6.65 -18.46
CA GLY A 77 2.34 -5.44 -19.30
C GLY A 77 2.06 -4.15 -18.54
N TRP A 78 2.05 -4.15 -17.21
CA TRP A 78 1.85 -2.96 -16.38
C TRP A 78 2.98 -2.77 -15.36
N LYS A 79 3.33 -1.50 -15.10
CA LYS A 79 4.27 -1.07 -14.06
C LYS A 79 3.68 0.05 -13.23
N THR A 80 4.34 0.36 -12.11
CA THR A 80 3.89 1.43 -11.23
C THR A 80 4.18 2.82 -11.79
N LEU A 81 3.43 3.82 -11.34
CA LEU A 81 3.80 5.22 -11.51
C LEU A 81 5.21 5.50 -10.94
N PRO A 82 6.01 6.37 -11.58
CA PRO A 82 7.26 6.85 -10.98
C PRO A 82 7.01 7.43 -9.58
N GLY A 83 7.71 6.90 -8.58
CA GLY A 83 7.56 7.35 -7.18
C GLY A 83 6.31 6.85 -6.44
N GLY A 84 5.52 5.94 -7.03
CA GLY A 84 4.32 5.38 -6.40
C GLY A 84 4.16 3.87 -6.58
N ASN A 85 3.05 3.35 -6.06
CA ASN A 85 2.68 1.94 -6.05
C ASN A 85 1.42 1.63 -6.88
N GLN A 86 1.05 2.51 -7.81
CA GLN A 86 -0.14 2.36 -8.65
C GLN A 86 0.19 1.72 -10.00
N CYS A 87 -0.29 0.52 -10.26
CA CYS A 87 -0.10 -0.25 -11.50
C CYS A 87 -0.96 0.31 -12.66
N ILE A 88 -0.58 1.49 -13.16
CA ILE A 88 -1.31 2.19 -14.23
C ILE A 88 -0.45 2.52 -15.45
N VAL A 89 0.86 2.30 -15.39
CA VAL A 89 1.74 2.65 -16.51
C VAL A 89 1.90 1.42 -17.41
N PRO A 90 1.48 1.45 -18.68
CA PRO A 90 1.66 0.31 -19.59
C PRO A 90 3.15 0.12 -19.96
N ILE A 91 3.51 -1.13 -20.23
CA ILE A 91 4.85 -1.53 -20.68
C ILE A 91 4.80 -1.91 -22.16
N CYS A 92 5.68 -1.31 -22.95
CA CYS A 92 5.88 -1.67 -24.35
C CYS A 92 7.14 -2.53 -24.48
N ARG A 93 7.06 -3.62 -25.28
CA ARG A 93 8.21 -4.48 -25.60
C ARG A 93 9.34 -3.71 -26.29
N ASN A 94 8.98 -2.73 -27.11
CA ASN A 94 9.91 -1.84 -27.80
C ASN A 94 9.74 -0.43 -27.23
N SER A 95 10.85 0.31 -27.11
CA SER A 95 10.77 1.75 -26.79
C SER A 95 10.04 2.47 -27.93
N CYS A 96 9.10 3.34 -27.55
CA CYS A 96 8.25 4.04 -28.51
C CYS A 96 8.93 5.22 -29.23
N GLY A 97 10.23 5.46 -29.02
CA GLY A 97 10.93 6.61 -29.62
C GLY A 97 10.24 7.94 -29.29
N ASP A 98 9.82 8.66 -30.33
CA ASP A 98 9.07 9.93 -30.25
C ASP A 98 7.60 9.78 -29.79
N GLY A 99 7.18 8.56 -29.45
CA GLY A 99 5.86 8.24 -28.93
C GLY A 99 5.84 7.82 -27.47
N PHE A 100 4.64 7.61 -26.94
CA PHE A 100 4.45 7.04 -25.61
C PHE A 100 3.73 5.70 -25.68
N CYS A 101 3.95 4.86 -24.67
CA CYS A 101 3.23 3.59 -24.54
C CYS A 101 1.81 3.91 -24.08
N SER A 102 0.83 3.77 -24.98
CA SER A 102 -0.58 4.01 -24.64
C SER A 102 -1.26 2.75 -24.13
N ARG A 103 -0.79 1.58 -24.56
CA ARG A 103 -1.29 0.26 -24.16
C ARG A 103 -0.11 -0.73 -24.13
N PRO A 104 -0.24 -1.88 -23.45
CA PRO A 104 0.79 -2.91 -23.50
C PRO A 104 1.15 -3.25 -24.95
N ASN A 105 2.43 -3.14 -25.31
CA ASN A 105 2.97 -3.36 -26.66
C ASN A 105 2.38 -2.48 -27.78
N MET A 106 1.80 -1.32 -27.46
CA MET A 106 1.30 -0.35 -28.44
C MET A 106 1.76 1.05 -28.10
N CYS A 107 2.42 1.69 -29.05
CA CYS A 107 2.88 3.08 -28.98
C CYS A 107 1.88 4.00 -29.67
N THR A 108 1.67 5.18 -29.10
CA THR A 108 1.08 6.33 -29.81
C THR A 108 2.20 7.25 -30.23
N CYS A 109 2.40 7.37 -31.54
CA CYS A 109 3.50 8.15 -32.12
C CYS A 109 3.16 9.64 -32.18
N GLY A 110 4.17 10.49 -32.35
CA GLY A 110 3.98 11.93 -32.53
C GLY A 110 3.07 12.30 -33.72
N SER A 111 2.95 11.41 -34.71
CA SER A 111 2.00 11.53 -35.83
C SER A 111 0.55 11.20 -35.47
N GLY A 112 0.28 10.70 -34.26
CA GLY A 112 -1.01 10.16 -33.83
C GLY A 112 -1.26 8.70 -34.24
N GLN A 113 -0.36 8.08 -35.01
CA GLN A 113 -0.50 6.68 -35.41
C GLN A 113 -0.25 5.72 -34.23
N LEU A 114 -1.08 4.68 -34.13
CA LEU A 114 -0.87 3.55 -33.22
C LEU A 114 -0.03 2.48 -33.92
N SER A 115 1.10 2.11 -33.32
CA SER A 115 2.03 1.10 -33.86
C SER A 115 2.81 0.42 -32.74
N PRO A 116 3.29 -0.83 -32.89
CA PRO A 116 4.18 -1.47 -31.91
C PRO A 116 5.50 -0.72 -31.65
N SER A 117 5.92 0.12 -32.60
CA SER A 117 7.03 1.07 -32.46
C SER A 117 6.80 2.28 -33.34
N CYS A 118 7.25 3.45 -32.91
CA CYS A 118 7.26 4.63 -33.76
C CYS A 118 8.50 4.59 -34.64
N GLY A 119 8.27 4.48 -35.94
CA GLY A 119 9.35 4.54 -36.92
C GLY A 119 9.99 5.91 -36.85
N ALA A 120 11.23 5.97 -36.35
CA ALA A 120 12.09 7.09 -36.63
C ALA A 120 12.40 7.06 -38.14
N GLY A 121 11.55 7.71 -38.93
CA GLY A 121 11.66 7.79 -40.38
C GLY A 121 11.24 6.53 -41.13
N ALA A 122 10.80 6.72 -42.36
CA ALA A 122 10.62 5.67 -43.36
C ALA A 122 11.84 4.72 -43.37
N GLY A 123 11.68 3.46 -42.98
CA GLY A 123 12.82 2.53 -43.00
C GLY A 123 12.68 1.17 -42.32
N ALA A 124 11.57 0.87 -41.65
CA ALA A 124 11.38 -0.46 -41.03
C ALA A 124 10.08 -1.11 -41.52
N GLY A 125 10.01 -1.31 -42.83
CA GLY A 125 8.84 -1.90 -43.49
C GLY A 125 8.94 -1.93 -45.02
N ALA A 126 10.13 -2.03 -45.59
CA ALA A 126 10.27 -2.62 -46.91
C ALA A 126 11.01 -3.92 -46.67
N GLY A 127 10.33 -5.05 -46.88
CA GLY A 127 10.98 -6.34 -46.91
C GLY A 127 12.18 -6.24 -47.85
N ARG A 128 13.40 -6.34 -47.30
CA ARG A 128 14.51 -6.83 -48.10
C ARG A 128 14.16 -8.26 -48.41
N LEU A 129 13.61 -8.46 -49.61
CA LEU A 129 13.90 -9.61 -50.43
C LEU A 129 15.41 -9.83 -50.31
N HIS A 130 15.82 -10.71 -49.39
CA HIS A 130 17.12 -11.33 -49.50
C HIS A 130 17.04 -12.18 -50.75
N ALA A 131 17.52 -11.59 -51.83
CA ALA A 131 17.84 -12.24 -53.07
C ALA A 131 18.66 -13.49 -52.74
N PHE A 132 18.04 -14.65 -52.91
CA PHE A 132 18.76 -15.88 -53.17
C PHE A 132 19.26 -15.75 -54.61
N TRP A 133 20.52 -15.32 -54.76
CA TRP A 133 21.31 -15.65 -55.95
C TRP A 133 21.93 -17.02 -55.72
#